data_AF-A0A1C7N131-F1
#
_entry.id   AF-A0A1C7N131-F1
#
_cell.length_a   1.000
_cell.length_b   1.000
_cell.length_c   1.000
_cell.angle_alpha   90.00
_cell.angle_beta   90.00
_cell.angle_gamma   90.00
#
_symmetry.space_group_name_H-M   'P 1'
#
loop_
_entity.id
_entity.type
_entity.pdbx_description
1 polymer ?
#
loop_
_entity_poly.entity_id
_entity_poly.type
_entity_poly.pdbx_seq_one_letter_code
_entity_poly.pdbx_strand_id
1 'polypeptide(L)'
;MLTLIQSATKYIQNSEDENPTFEGYLRKHHVFVKNTINNNSSLTFEDAWNEYCKACRKCKVTLVKGKAKVAWKELIAGKIKNTTGTITTGLKRSFDTMNIRSNLNSFVPTAHEAEDFIFKDYNVSKALKDFSAASLAIFQSDNGAKLNFTADLPRWLALHSVIRLSKHLDATMTESFDSSRLEALRLHIRSNEFSKPARLSSALKIEVMDYLAEFEDNKNSKELKRKLQALALKNDGAVARVLETLVSLLSKMTNKSGPVGEKTVESLLDAVCGSIFKITDDHDPHKFDNVLFAGPHPLQRRRPDYVVEVGSIDPIINLVGEVKPFPSSSSGLSLGTYRLGVFSVALIEKHRLKSILAFQAKGLEVTFYLCLYKQGIYFMSEVERITLPSTYSDFCSFGVFLDTLYNISVLYEGHCVQQQQQQQQQQQTNLFDYATLKEMYHLSSSKSANTLSSAGMLASSSLSSRQQ
;
A
#
# COMPACT_ATOMS: atom_id res chain seq x y z
N MET A 1 27.80 19.83 43.67
CA MET A 1 27.09 19.35 42.46
C MET A 1 27.99 19.66 41.27
N LEU A 2 28.42 18.65 40.50
CA LEU A 2 29.25 18.89 39.30
C LEU A 2 28.44 19.70 38.29
N THR A 3 29.02 20.74 37.71
CA THR A 3 28.40 21.48 36.58
C THR A 3 28.63 20.75 35.25
N LEU A 4 27.82 21.05 34.23
CA LEU A 4 27.98 20.48 32.88
C LEU A 4 29.40 20.68 32.34
N ILE A 5 29.95 21.88 32.50
CA ILE A 5 31.33 22.18 32.11
C ILE A 5 32.36 21.33 32.88
N GLN A 6 32.18 21.08 34.18
CA GLN A 6 33.10 20.24 34.95
C GLN A 6 33.03 18.77 34.52
N SER A 7 31.82 18.27 34.24
CA SER A 7 31.60 16.92 33.70
C SER A 7 32.23 16.74 32.33
N ALA A 8 32.01 17.71 31.41
CA ALA A 8 32.65 17.73 30.10
C ALA A 8 34.17 17.86 30.18
N THR A 9 34.71 18.68 31.09
CA THR A 9 36.15 18.82 31.32
C THR A 9 36.77 17.49 31.76
N LYS A 10 36.11 16.78 32.68
CA LYS A 10 36.57 15.45 33.14
C LYS A 10 36.50 14.41 32.02
N TYR A 11 35.46 14.45 31.19
CA TYR A 11 35.36 13.58 30.01
C TYR A 11 36.52 13.81 29.04
N ILE A 12 36.82 15.07 28.71
CA ILE A 12 37.89 15.43 27.78
C ILE A 12 39.27 15.02 28.32
N GLN A 13 39.53 15.27 29.60
CA GLN A 13 40.81 14.93 30.23
C GLN A 13 41.07 13.42 30.34
N ASN A 14 40.02 12.60 30.39
CA ASN A 14 40.13 11.14 30.50
C ASN A 14 39.77 10.42 29.19
N SER A 15 39.67 11.16 28.08
CA SER A 15 39.37 10.57 26.78
C SER A 15 40.64 9.98 26.18
N GLU A 16 40.57 8.72 25.75
CA GLU A 16 41.62 8.09 24.94
C GLU A 16 41.59 8.58 23.48
N ASP A 17 40.47 9.15 23.03
CA ASP A 17 40.35 9.76 21.70
C ASP A 17 41.13 11.07 21.65
N GLU A 18 42.00 11.25 20.64
CA GLU A 18 42.73 12.51 20.40
C GLU A 18 41.80 13.72 20.16
N ASN A 19 40.58 13.45 19.69
CA ASN A 19 39.57 14.46 19.37
C ASN A 19 38.20 14.09 19.98
N PRO A 20 38.01 14.25 21.30
CA PRO A 20 36.76 13.93 21.96
C PRO A 20 35.60 14.75 21.38
N THR A 21 34.56 14.05 20.92
CA THR A 21 33.39 14.68 20.31
C THR A 21 32.27 14.91 21.33
N PHE A 22 31.42 15.91 21.09
CA PHE A 22 30.23 16.11 21.90
C PHE A 22 29.24 14.96 21.78
N GLU A 23 29.15 14.30 20.62
CA GLU A 23 28.40 13.05 20.50
C GLU A 23 28.92 11.99 21.48
N GLY A 24 30.23 11.77 21.54
CA GLY A 24 30.86 10.82 22.47
C GLY A 24 30.58 11.16 23.92
N TYR A 25 30.65 12.45 24.27
CA TYR A 25 30.28 12.96 25.59
C TYR A 25 28.81 12.65 25.92
N LEU A 26 27.87 12.98 25.02
CA LEU A 26 26.45 12.72 25.22
C LEU A 26 26.20 11.22 25.39
N ARG A 27 26.83 10.35 24.59
CA ARG A 27 26.64 8.90 24.70
C ARG A 27 27.13 8.35 26.04
N LYS A 28 28.33 8.75 26.49
CA LYS A 28 28.93 8.30 27.75
C LYS A 28 28.29 8.92 28.99
N HIS A 29 27.77 10.14 28.90
CA HIS A 29 27.29 10.92 30.06
C HIS A 29 25.81 11.35 29.98
N HIS A 30 24.99 10.77 29.10
CA HIS A 30 23.59 11.16 28.91
C HIS A 30 22.77 11.17 30.21
N VAL A 31 23.01 10.24 31.15
CA VAL A 31 22.31 10.19 32.44
C VAL A 31 22.58 11.47 33.26
N PHE A 32 23.84 11.87 33.34
CA PHE A 32 24.23 13.09 34.04
C PHE A 32 23.63 14.33 33.36
N VAL A 33 23.77 14.44 32.04
CA VAL A 33 23.24 15.56 31.25
C VAL A 33 21.73 15.68 31.41
N LYS A 34 21.00 14.56 31.34
CA LYS A 34 19.55 14.51 31.54
C LYS A 34 19.14 14.93 32.94
N ASN A 35 19.85 14.50 33.98
CA ASN A 35 19.59 14.93 35.36
C ASN A 35 19.84 16.43 35.55
N THR A 36 20.88 16.99 34.91
CA THR A 36 21.12 18.43 34.94
C THR A 36 20.00 19.22 34.26
N ILE A 37 19.47 18.73 33.14
CA ILE A 37 18.32 19.35 32.44
C ILE A 37 17.05 19.28 33.28
N ASN A 38 16.77 18.13 33.90
CA ASN A 38 15.59 17.98 34.76
C ASN A 38 15.61 18.94 35.96
N ASN A 39 16.79 19.23 36.48
CA ASN A 39 16.99 20.19 37.57
C ASN A 39 17.05 21.65 37.09
N ASN A 40 17.14 21.89 35.78
CA ASN A 40 17.22 23.21 35.17
C ASN A 40 16.40 23.23 33.86
N SER A 41 15.09 23.45 34.01
CA SER A 41 14.09 23.30 32.95
C SER A 41 14.28 24.19 31.72
N SER A 42 15.19 25.16 31.77
CA SER A 42 15.53 26.04 30.64
C SER A 42 16.70 25.53 29.78
N LEU A 43 17.39 24.46 30.19
CA LEU A 43 18.62 24.03 29.53
C LEU A 43 18.34 23.35 28.17
N THR A 44 18.70 24.04 27.09
CA THR A 44 18.53 23.57 25.70
C THR A 44 19.73 22.74 25.21
N PHE A 45 19.59 22.16 24.01
CA PHE A 45 20.73 21.52 23.32
C PHE A 45 21.87 22.52 23.09
N GLU A 46 21.51 23.76 22.73
CA GLU A 46 22.43 24.86 22.49
C GLU A 46 23.20 25.23 23.76
N ASP A 47 22.55 25.23 24.92
CA ASP A 47 23.19 25.50 26.21
C ASP A 47 24.19 24.40 26.59
N ALA A 48 23.79 23.12 26.46
CA ALA A 48 24.68 22.00 26.72
C ALA A 48 25.89 21.98 25.77
N TRP A 49 25.67 22.34 24.50
CA TRP A 49 26.74 22.49 23.52
C TRP A 49 27.68 23.65 23.88
N ASN A 50 27.16 24.78 24.36
CA ASN A 50 27.97 25.91 24.79
C ASN A 50 28.84 25.57 26.00
N GLU A 51 28.31 24.82 26.97
CA GLU A 51 29.08 24.34 28.12
C GLU A 51 30.19 23.36 27.71
N TYR A 52 29.91 22.47 26.73
CA TYR A 52 30.94 21.61 26.14
C TYR A 52 32.03 22.43 25.42
N CYS A 53 31.65 23.46 24.67
CA CYS A 53 32.61 24.36 24.02
C CYS A 53 33.57 25.03 25.02
N LYS A 54 33.03 25.47 26.17
CA LYS A 54 33.85 26.07 27.25
C LYS A 54 34.83 25.05 27.83
N ALA A 55 34.42 23.79 28.00
CA ALA A 55 35.30 22.72 28.46
C ALA A 55 36.43 22.43 27.47
N CYS A 56 36.15 22.32 26.16
CA CYS A 56 37.18 22.14 25.13
C CYS A 56 38.23 23.26 25.15
N ARG A 57 37.80 24.53 25.27
CA ARG A 57 38.73 25.68 25.37
C ARG A 57 39.62 25.58 26.61
N LYS A 58 39.06 25.19 27.75
CA LYS A 58 39.81 25.01 29.00
C LYS A 58 40.87 23.90 28.90
N CYS A 59 40.57 22.83 28.17
CA CYS A 59 41.47 21.71 27.94
C CYS A 59 42.41 21.90 26.72
N LYS A 60 42.30 23.00 25.97
CA LYS A 60 43.03 23.24 24.71
C LYS A 60 42.82 22.13 23.65
N VAL A 61 41.61 21.61 23.54
CA VAL A 61 41.24 20.54 22.59
C VAL A 61 40.36 21.09 21.46
N THR A 62 40.52 20.54 20.26
CA THR A 62 39.74 20.89 19.06
C THR A 62 38.25 20.62 19.25
N LEU A 63 37.41 21.56 18.82
CA LEU A 63 35.96 21.46 18.97
C LEU A 63 35.35 20.55 17.88
N VAL A 64 34.81 19.39 18.27
CA VAL A 64 34.14 18.48 17.34
C VAL A 64 32.73 18.13 17.83
N LYS A 65 31.72 18.42 16.99
CA LYS A 65 30.30 18.21 17.35
C LYS A 65 29.81 16.78 17.12
N GLY A 66 30.32 16.09 16.10
CA GLY A 66 29.80 14.77 15.66
C GLY A 66 28.31 14.84 15.27
N LYS A 67 27.59 13.71 15.39
CA LYS A 67 26.13 13.62 15.23
C LYS A 67 25.38 13.93 16.52
N ALA A 68 25.85 14.89 17.33
CA ALA A 68 25.30 15.17 18.65
C ALA A 68 23.80 15.52 18.67
N LYS A 69 23.24 16.11 17.61
CA LYS A 69 21.78 16.35 17.52
C LYS A 69 20.98 15.04 17.49
N VAL A 70 21.53 13.99 16.88
CA VAL A 70 20.90 12.65 16.84
C VAL A 70 21.00 12.01 18.22
N ALA A 71 22.22 11.96 18.80
CA ALA A 71 22.44 11.43 20.14
C ALA A 71 21.61 12.16 21.21
N TRP A 72 21.44 13.49 21.09
CA TRP A 72 20.58 14.27 21.97
C TRP A 72 19.12 13.83 21.87
N LYS A 73 18.57 13.69 20.65
CA LYS A 73 17.19 13.21 20.44
C LYS A 73 16.97 11.80 20.96
N GLU A 74 17.95 10.92 20.79
CA GLU A 74 17.90 9.53 21.21
C GLU A 74 17.99 9.38 22.74
N LEU A 75 18.92 10.08 23.39
CA LEU A 75 19.34 9.79 24.75
C LEU A 75 18.84 10.79 25.79
N ILE A 76 18.59 12.04 25.38
CA ILE A 76 18.34 13.16 26.31
C ILE A 76 16.95 13.73 26.11
N ALA A 77 16.61 14.16 24.90
CA ALA A 77 15.30 14.67 24.53
C ALA A 77 14.26 13.55 24.26
N GLY A 78 14.57 12.31 24.64
CA GLY A 78 13.66 11.18 24.57
C GLY A 78 12.35 11.50 25.29
N LYS A 79 11.33 11.86 24.48
CA LYS A 79 9.92 12.14 24.81
C LYS A 79 9.68 12.54 26.27
N ILE A 80 10.08 13.76 26.64
CA ILE A 80 9.37 14.51 27.67
C ILE A 80 8.04 14.96 27.05
N LYS A 81 7.12 14.01 26.84
CA LYS A 81 5.70 14.34 26.82
C LYS A 81 5.31 14.33 28.29
N ASN A 82 4.94 15.49 28.82
CA ASN A 82 4.38 15.63 30.15
C ASN A 82 3.19 14.68 30.30
N THR A 83 3.41 13.53 30.92
CA THR A 83 2.41 12.77 31.67
C THR A 83 3.16 11.75 32.50
N THR A 84 2.93 11.85 33.81
CA THR A 84 3.23 10.88 34.87
C THR A 84 2.90 9.43 34.46
N GLY A 85 3.84 8.78 33.78
CA GLY A 85 3.70 7.41 33.29
C GLY A 85 5.01 6.65 33.42
N THR A 86 5.20 6.07 34.61
CA THR A 86 5.66 4.71 34.94
C THR A 86 6.61 3.97 33.98
N ILE A 87 7.51 3.19 34.59
CA ILE A 87 8.42 2.12 34.10
C ILE A 87 7.68 1.04 33.25
N THR A 88 6.95 1.43 32.22
CA THR A 88 5.99 0.60 31.47
C THR A 88 6.37 0.38 30.02
N THR A 89 7.47 0.94 29.52
CA THR A 89 7.85 0.74 28.11
C THR A 89 8.36 -0.67 27.82
N GLY A 90 9.02 -1.31 28.80
CA GLY A 90 9.38 -2.73 28.73
C GLY A 90 8.16 -3.65 28.87
N LEU A 91 7.31 -3.38 29.88
CA LEU A 91 6.07 -4.14 30.11
C LEU A 91 5.07 -4.01 28.96
N LYS A 92 4.91 -2.82 28.38
CA LYS A 92 3.97 -2.59 27.27
C LYS A 92 4.38 -3.41 26.03
N ARG A 93 5.68 -3.45 25.71
CA ARG A 93 6.17 -4.31 24.62
C ARG A 93 5.93 -5.78 24.92
N SER A 94 6.15 -6.24 26.16
CA SER A 94 5.86 -7.65 26.49
C SER A 94 4.36 -7.98 26.44
N PHE A 95 3.48 -7.05 26.86
CA PHE A 95 2.02 -7.25 26.75
C PHE A 95 1.54 -7.24 25.29
N ASP A 96 2.05 -6.32 24.47
CA ASP A 96 1.72 -6.26 23.04
C ASP A 96 2.16 -7.57 22.33
N THR A 97 3.36 -8.08 22.64
CA THR A 97 3.85 -9.38 22.10
C THR A 97 3.02 -10.58 22.59
N MET A 98 2.60 -10.59 23.87
CA MET A 98 1.74 -11.66 24.40
C MET A 98 0.37 -11.69 23.70
N ASN A 99 -0.21 -10.52 23.41
CA ASN A 99 -1.49 -10.41 22.71
C ASN A 99 -1.39 -10.90 21.25
N ILE A 100 -0.31 -10.56 20.55
CA ILE A 100 -0.07 -11.04 19.17
C ILE A 100 -0.03 -12.57 19.12
N ARG A 101 0.69 -13.20 20.06
CA ARG A 101 0.79 -14.66 20.10
C ARG A 101 -0.54 -15.33 20.42
N SER A 102 -1.31 -14.75 21.35
CA SER A 102 -2.65 -15.23 21.65
C SER A 102 -3.54 -15.20 20.40
N ASN A 103 -3.49 -14.12 19.62
CA ASN A 103 -4.23 -13.98 18.38
C ASN A 103 -3.79 -14.98 17.29
N LEU A 104 -2.48 -15.25 17.17
CA LEU A 104 -1.97 -16.27 16.22
C LEU A 104 -2.33 -17.69 16.63
N ASN A 105 -2.33 -18.00 17.92
CA ASN A 105 -2.68 -19.32 18.42
C ASN A 105 -4.19 -19.59 18.32
N SER A 106 -5.02 -18.56 18.40
CA SER A 106 -6.47 -18.67 18.22
C SER A 106 -6.90 -18.58 16.75
N PHE A 107 -6.02 -18.11 15.86
CA PHE A 107 -6.31 -18.04 14.44
C PHE A 107 -6.31 -19.42 13.80
N VAL A 108 -7.42 -19.76 13.16
CA VAL A 108 -7.58 -20.98 12.38
C VAL A 108 -7.80 -20.57 10.92
N PRO A 109 -6.89 -20.93 10.00
CA PRO A 109 -7.10 -20.71 8.57
C PRO A 109 -8.40 -21.38 8.12
N THR A 110 -9.12 -20.73 7.21
CA THR A 110 -10.42 -21.23 6.76
C THR A 110 -10.23 -22.55 6.00
N ALA A 111 -10.77 -23.64 6.55
CA ALA A 111 -10.87 -24.91 5.84
C ALA A 111 -12.16 -24.87 5.01
N HIS A 112 -12.06 -24.53 3.73
CA HIS A 112 -13.20 -24.64 2.83
C HIS A 112 -13.55 -26.11 2.62
N GLU A 113 -14.80 -26.48 2.89
CA GLU A 113 -15.37 -27.82 2.64
C GLU A 113 -15.64 -28.07 1.14
N ALA A 114 -15.29 -27.12 0.28
CA ALA A 114 -15.43 -27.25 -1.16
C ALA A 114 -14.64 -28.44 -1.72
N GLU A 115 -15.11 -28.97 -2.85
CA GLU A 115 -14.37 -29.96 -3.64
C GLU A 115 -12.94 -29.46 -3.89
N ASP A 116 -11.96 -30.35 -3.75
CA ASP A 116 -10.57 -30.02 -3.99
C ASP A 116 -10.36 -29.57 -5.44
N PHE A 117 -9.63 -28.46 -5.61
CA PHE A 117 -9.25 -27.98 -6.93
C PHE A 117 -8.07 -28.79 -7.47
N ILE A 118 -8.38 -29.71 -8.38
CA ILE A 118 -7.38 -30.55 -9.06
C ILE A 118 -7.07 -29.94 -10.44
N PHE A 119 -5.81 -29.58 -10.65
CA PHE A 119 -5.31 -29.05 -11.92
C PHE A 119 -4.24 -30.00 -12.48
N LYS A 120 -4.53 -30.68 -13.61
CA LYS A 120 -3.61 -31.64 -14.25
C LYS A 120 -3.02 -32.65 -13.24
N ASP A 121 -3.91 -33.34 -12.53
CA ASP A 121 -3.59 -34.33 -11.48
C ASP A 121 -2.90 -33.75 -10.22
N TYR A 122 -2.68 -32.43 -10.17
CA TYR A 122 -2.14 -31.75 -9.01
C TYR A 122 -3.26 -31.16 -8.14
N ASN A 123 -3.36 -31.61 -6.90
CA ASN A 123 -4.33 -31.09 -5.94
C ASN A 123 -3.83 -29.75 -5.35
N VAL A 124 -4.25 -28.65 -5.96
CA VAL A 124 -3.87 -27.29 -5.57
C VAL A 124 -4.43 -26.95 -4.18
N SER A 125 -5.65 -27.40 -3.88
CA SER A 125 -6.29 -27.17 -2.57
C SER A 125 -5.49 -27.80 -1.43
N LYS A 126 -5.07 -29.05 -1.60
CA LYS A 126 -4.22 -29.74 -0.61
C LYS A 126 -2.89 -29.03 -0.44
N ALA A 127 -2.22 -28.67 -1.53
CA ALA A 127 -0.93 -27.98 -1.46
C ALA A 127 -1.03 -26.62 -0.75
N LEU A 128 -2.11 -25.87 -0.98
CA LEU A 128 -2.38 -24.62 -0.28
C LEU A 128 -2.69 -24.83 1.20
N LYS A 129 -3.48 -25.84 1.54
CA LYS A 129 -3.75 -26.23 2.95
C LYS A 129 -2.45 -26.57 3.67
N ASP A 130 -1.60 -27.41 3.07
CA ASP A 130 -0.30 -27.81 3.62
C ASP A 130 0.63 -26.60 3.80
N PHE A 131 0.73 -25.74 2.78
CA PHE A 131 1.55 -24.52 2.80
C PHE A 131 1.06 -23.50 3.85
N SER A 132 -0.26 -23.34 3.99
CA SER A 132 -0.89 -22.46 4.97
C SER A 132 -0.65 -22.96 6.40
N ALA A 133 -0.80 -24.26 6.64
CA ALA A 133 -0.51 -24.88 7.94
C ALA A 133 0.97 -24.73 8.32
N ALA A 134 1.89 -25.00 7.39
CA ALA A 134 3.32 -24.80 7.60
C ALA A 134 3.66 -23.32 7.88
N SER A 135 3.03 -22.40 7.16
CA SER A 135 3.19 -20.95 7.35
C SER A 135 2.73 -20.51 8.74
N LEU A 136 1.58 -20.98 9.20
CA LEU A 136 1.07 -20.68 10.54
C LEU A 136 1.99 -21.22 11.63
N ALA A 137 2.47 -22.46 11.48
CA ALA A 137 3.41 -23.06 12.41
C ALA A 137 4.72 -22.25 12.53
N ILE A 138 5.24 -21.74 11.40
CA ILE A 138 6.39 -20.82 11.40
C ILE A 138 6.06 -19.59 12.26
N PHE A 139 4.96 -18.88 11.99
CA PHE A 139 4.60 -17.67 12.75
C PHE A 139 4.33 -17.93 14.24
N GLN A 140 3.84 -19.11 14.61
CA GLN A 140 3.59 -19.50 16.01
C GLN A 140 4.87 -19.91 16.76
N SER A 141 5.85 -20.48 16.06
CA SER A 141 7.12 -20.95 16.64
C SER A 141 8.18 -19.86 16.77
N ASP A 142 8.08 -18.81 15.95
CA ASP A 142 9.14 -17.82 15.79
C ASP A 142 9.17 -16.80 16.96
N ASN A 143 9.85 -17.17 18.05
CA ASN A 143 9.99 -16.37 19.28
C ASN A 143 10.99 -15.19 19.16
N GLY A 144 11.29 -14.72 17.95
CA GLY A 144 12.16 -13.56 17.76
C GLY A 144 13.17 -13.64 16.61
N ALA A 145 13.00 -14.55 15.63
CA ALA A 145 13.78 -14.41 14.41
C ALA A 145 13.36 -13.14 13.66
N LYS A 146 14.24 -12.74 12.75
CA LYS A 146 14.13 -11.49 12.00
C LYS A 146 13.06 -11.64 10.92
N LEU A 147 11.81 -11.48 11.33
CA LEU A 147 10.64 -11.46 10.45
C LEU A 147 10.83 -10.44 9.30
N ASN A 148 10.55 -10.87 8.07
CA ASN A 148 10.64 -10.02 6.88
C ASN A 148 9.34 -10.07 6.10
N PHE A 149 8.52 -9.03 6.26
CA PHE A 149 7.18 -8.99 5.67
C PHE A 149 7.19 -9.19 4.15
N THR A 150 8.21 -8.70 3.46
CA THR A 150 8.34 -8.87 2.00
C THR A 150 8.50 -10.33 1.63
N ALA A 151 9.32 -11.08 2.36
CA ALA A 151 9.55 -12.51 2.13
C ALA A 151 8.39 -13.39 2.63
N ASP A 152 7.63 -12.90 3.62
CA ASP A 152 6.51 -13.61 4.22
C ASP A 152 5.16 -13.30 3.56
N LEU A 153 5.12 -12.37 2.60
CA LEU A 153 3.89 -11.98 1.91
C LEU A 153 3.10 -13.19 1.35
N PRO A 154 3.71 -14.17 0.67
CA PRO A 154 2.96 -15.33 0.17
C PRO A 154 2.38 -16.20 1.28
N ARG A 155 3.13 -16.36 2.39
CA ARG A 155 2.68 -17.10 3.58
C ARG A 155 1.43 -16.44 4.17
N TRP A 156 1.46 -15.12 4.31
CA TRP A 156 0.31 -14.35 4.80
C TRP A 156 -0.91 -14.40 3.89
N LEU A 157 -0.72 -14.38 2.57
CA LEU A 157 -1.82 -14.55 1.62
C LEU A 157 -2.41 -15.97 1.70
N ALA A 158 -1.57 -17.00 1.84
CA ALA A 158 -2.01 -18.39 1.96
C ALA A 158 -2.83 -18.67 3.22
N LEU A 159 -2.60 -17.94 4.32
CA LEU A 159 -3.44 -18.01 5.52
C LEU A 159 -4.91 -17.61 5.25
N HIS A 160 -5.16 -16.83 4.19
CA HIS A 160 -6.50 -16.42 3.75
C HIS A 160 -6.95 -17.15 2.48
N SER A 161 -6.35 -18.32 2.19
CA SER A 161 -6.59 -19.10 0.98
C SER A 161 -6.33 -18.32 -0.33
N VAL A 162 -5.44 -17.31 -0.29
CA VAL A 162 -5.09 -16.51 -1.47
C VAL A 162 -3.80 -17.02 -2.12
N ILE A 163 -3.87 -17.36 -3.40
CA ILE A 163 -2.70 -17.63 -4.25
C ILE A 163 -2.48 -16.43 -5.17
N ARG A 164 -1.30 -15.78 -5.05
CA ARG A 164 -0.89 -14.72 -5.97
C ARG A 164 -0.17 -15.32 -7.19
N LEU A 165 -0.72 -15.11 -8.38
CA LEU A 165 -0.16 -15.58 -9.64
C LEU A 165 0.41 -14.40 -10.44
N SER A 166 1.68 -14.08 -10.21
CA SER A 166 2.41 -12.99 -10.88
C SER A 166 3.31 -13.51 -12.01
N LYS A 167 3.75 -12.61 -12.90
CA LYS A 167 4.74 -12.96 -13.95
C LYS A 167 6.08 -13.40 -13.35
N HIS A 168 6.43 -12.83 -12.19
CA HIS A 168 7.57 -13.25 -11.40
C HIS A 168 7.04 -14.02 -10.19
N LEU A 169 7.26 -15.34 -10.17
CA LEU A 169 6.81 -16.21 -9.09
C LEU A 169 7.67 -15.99 -7.84
N ASP A 170 7.03 -16.09 -6.67
CA ASP A 170 7.75 -16.00 -5.40
C ASP A 170 8.54 -17.30 -5.14
N ALA A 171 9.77 -17.16 -4.63
CA ALA A 171 10.63 -18.31 -4.33
C ALA A 171 9.97 -19.25 -3.31
N THR A 172 9.32 -18.70 -2.28
CA THR A 172 8.65 -19.48 -1.23
C THR A 172 7.49 -20.32 -1.80
N MET A 173 6.71 -19.72 -2.71
CA MET A 173 5.63 -20.44 -3.39
C MET A 173 6.18 -21.51 -4.32
N THR A 174 7.28 -21.22 -5.00
CA THR A 174 7.94 -22.14 -5.93
C THR A 174 8.42 -23.41 -5.24
N GLU A 175 8.95 -23.30 -4.02
CA GLU A 175 9.37 -24.45 -3.20
C GLU A 175 8.19 -25.38 -2.86
N SER A 176 7.00 -24.82 -2.63
CA SER A 176 5.84 -25.60 -2.19
C SER A 176 4.96 -26.12 -3.33
N PHE A 177 4.89 -25.39 -4.45
CA PHE A 177 3.96 -25.70 -5.55
C PHE A 177 4.63 -26.18 -6.83
N ASP A 178 5.96 -26.12 -6.93
CA ASP A 178 6.75 -26.23 -8.16
C ASP A 178 6.52 -25.05 -9.13
N SER A 179 7.62 -24.52 -9.69
CA SER A 179 7.60 -23.32 -10.55
C SER A 179 6.81 -23.56 -11.83
N SER A 180 7.00 -24.72 -12.46
CA SER A 180 6.38 -25.06 -13.74
C SER A 180 4.87 -25.22 -13.59
N ARG A 181 4.43 -25.77 -12.45
CA ARG A 181 3.01 -25.91 -12.11
C ARG A 181 2.34 -24.57 -11.83
N LEU A 182 2.98 -23.68 -11.06
CA LEU A 182 2.45 -22.34 -10.81
C LEU A 182 2.31 -21.52 -12.11
N GLU A 183 3.29 -21.61 -13.00
CA GLU A 183 3.23 -20.95 -14.29
C GLU A 183 2.12 -21.54 -15.18
N ALA A 184 2.00 -22.87 -15.24
CA ALA A 184 0.93 -23.54 -15.96
C ALA A 184 -0.46 -23.17 -15.40
N LEU A 185 -0.57 -23.05 -14.07
CA LEU A 185 -1.79 -22.63 -13.39
C LEU A 185 -2.11 -21.16 -13.70
N ARG A 186 -1.11 -20.26 -13.68
CA ARG A 186 -1.27 -18.86 -14.09
C ARG A 186 -1.80 -18.74 -15.52
N LEU A 187 -1.23 -19.50 -16.45
CA LEU A 187 -1.69 -19.54 -17.83
C LEU A 187 -3.12 -20.09 -17.93
N HIS A 188 -3.44 -21.16 -17.19
CA HIS A 188 -4.77 -21.76 -17.17
C HIS A 188 -5.84 -20.79 -16.65
N ILE A 189 -5.61 -20.16 -15.49
CA ILE A 189 -6.54 -19.16 -14.94
C ILE A 189 -6.70 -18.02 -15.95
N ARG A 190 -5.61 -17.53 -16.54
CA ARG A 190 -5.67 -16.45 -17.54
C ARG A 190 -6.44 -16.85 -18.80
N SER A 191 -6.25 -18.05 -19.35
CA SER A 191 -6.91 -18.47 -20.60
C SER A 191 -8.34 -18.92 -20.41
N ASN A 192 -8.65 -19.58 -19.30
CA ASN A 192 -9.93 -20.23 -19.07
C ASN A 192 -10.90 -19.35 -18.28
N GLU A 193 -10.41 -18.57 -17.32
CA GLU A 193 -11.28 -17.75 -16.45
C GLU A 193 -11.43 -16.32 -16.97
N PHE A 194 -10.42 -15.76 -17.64
CA PHE A 194 -10.38 -14.34 -18.03
C PHE A 194 -10.55 -14.08 -19.52
N SER A 195 -10.85 -15.11 -20.31
CA SER A 195 -10.83 -15.07 -21.77
C SER A 195 -9.46 -14.70 -22.38
N LYS A 196 -9.35 -14.77 -23.71
CA LYS A 196 -8.11 -14.37 -24.39
C LYS A 196 -7.93 -12.85 -24.25
N PRO A 197 -6.68 -12.34 -24.08
CA PRO A 197 -6.46 -10.91 -23.97
C PRO A 197 -7.06 -10.15 -25.15
N ALA A 198 -7.94 -9.19 -24.86
CA ALA A 198 -8.58 -8.37 -25.86
C ALA A 198 -7.54 -7.40 -26.47
N ARG A 199 -7.72 -7.10 -27.76
CA ARG A 199 -6.84 -6.21 -28.54
C ARG A 199 -7.70 -5.23 -29.32
N LEU A 200 -7.21 -4.00 -29.47
CA LEU A 200 -7.84 -3.05 -30.37
C LEU A 200 -7.65 -3.50 -31.82
N SER A 201 -8.52 -3.04 -32.71
CA SER A 201 -8.31 -3.26 -34.14
C SER A 201 -7.02 -2.57 -34.58
N SER A 202 -6.27 -3.22 -35.48
CA SER A 202 -4.99 -2.67 -35.96
C SER A 202 -5.18 -1.31 -36.64
N ALA A 203 -6.28 -1.12 -37.38
CA ALA A 203 -6.62 0.15 -38.03
C ALA A 203 -6.77 1.28 -37.01
N LEU A 204 -7.56 1.06 -35.95
CA LEU A 204 -7.76 2.07 -34.90
C LEU A 204 -6.47 2.38 -34.16
N LYS A 205 -5.67 1.35 -33.85
CA LYS A 205 -4.38 1.51 -33.18
C LYS A 205 -3.43 2.37 -34.01
N ILE A 206 -3.32 2.11 -35.31
CA ILE A 206 -2.50 2.92 -36.24
C ILE A 206 -3.01 4.36 -36.25
N GLU A 207 -4.32 4.58 -36.39
CA GLU A 207 -4.89 5.94 -36.40
C GLU A 207 -4.57 6.73 -35.12
N VAL A 208 -4.66 6.10 -33.94
CA VAL A 208 -4.29 6.74 -32.68
C VAL A 208 -2.79 7.04 -32.61
N MET A 209 -1.93 6.11 -33.07
CA MET A 209 -0.48 6.31 -33.09
C MET A 209 -0.09 7.44 -34.05
N ASP A 210 -0.75 7.56 -35.20
CA ASP A 210 -0.53 8.65 -36.16
C ASP A 210 -0.88 10.01 -35.54
N TYR A 211 -1.99 10.09 -34.79
CA TYR A 211 -2.34 11.31 -34.06
C TYR A 211 -1.32 11.68 -32.96
N LEU A 212 -0.76 10.69 -32.26
CA LEU A 212 0.29 10.91 -31.26
C LEU A 212 1.62 11.36 -31.88
N ALA A 213 1.98 10.80 -33.04
CA ALA A 213 3.17 11.19 -33.79
C ALA A 213 3.04 12.62 -34.34
N GLU A 214 1.89 12.96 -34.93
CA GLU A 214 1.62 14.32 -35.42
C GLU A 214 1.66 15.35 -34.29
N PHE A 215 1.11 15.00 -33.12
CA PHE A 215 1.22 15.83 -31.91
C PHE A 215 2.67 15.97 -31.43
N GLU A 216 3.49 14.94 -31.57
CA GLU A 216 4.91 15.00 -31.24
C GLU A 216 5.63 16.06 -32.10
N ASP A 217 5.28 16.17 -33.38
CA ASP A 217 5.88 17.13 -34.30
C ASP A 217 5.36 18.56 -34.09
N ASN A 218 4.04 18.75 -33.96
CA ASN A 218 3.41 20.07 -33.97
C ASN A 218 3.11 20.65 -32.57
N LYS A 219 3.16 19.81 -31.52
CA LYS A 219 2.82 20.14 -30.12
C LYS A 219 1.43 20.78 -29.91
N ASN A 220 0.48 20.54 -30.82
CA ASN A 220 -0.87 21.12 -30.79
C ASN A 220 -1.85 20.25 -29.98
N SER A 221 -1.88 20.44 -28.66
CA SER A 221 -2.73 19.63 -27.76
C SER A 221 -4.23 19.80 -28.00
N LYS A 222 -4.68 20.97 -28.49
CA LYS A 222 -6.09 21.21 -28.81
C LYS A 222 -6.54 20.37 -30.00
N GLU A 223 -5.69 20.26 -31.02
CA GLU A 223 -5.96 19.45 -32.19
C GLU A 223 -5.99 17.97 -31.86
N LEU A 224 -4.99 17.47 -31.13
CA LEU A 224 -4.96 16.08 -30.67
C LEU A 224 -6.21 15.74 -29.84
N LYS A 225 -6.58 16.61 -28.89
CA LYS A 225 -7.79 16.44 -28.09
C LYS A 225 -9.04 16.31 -28.96
N ARG A 226 -9.21 17.19 -29.95
CA ARG A 226 -10.35 17.16 -30.88
C ARG A 226 -10.38 15.86 -31.69
N LYS A 227 -9.23 15.40 -32.21
CA LYS A 227 -9.11 14.16 -32.98
C LYS A 227 -9.48 12.93 -32.13
N LEU A 228 -8.92 12.82 -30.93
CA LEU A 228 -9.23 11.74 -29.99
C LEU A 228 -10.70 11.74 -29.55
N GLN A 229 -11.28 12.91 -29.26
CA GLN A 229 -12.70 13.03 -28.91
C GLN A 229 -13.62 12.65 -30.08
N ALA A 230 -13.30 13.08 -31.30
CA ALA A 230 -14.06 12.70 -32.49
C ALA A 230 -13.99 11.19 -32.74
N LEU A 231 -12.86 10.55 -32.44
CA LEU A 231 -12.71 9.10 -32.52
C LEU A 231 -13.49 8.39 -31.41
N ALA A 232 -13.48 8.92 -30.19
CA ALA A 232 -14.26 8.38 -29.08
C ALA A 232 -15.77 8.38 -29.38
N LEU A 233 -16.29 9.47 -29.95
CA LEU A 233 -17.71 9.59 -30.36
C LEU A 233 -18.14 8.62 -31.47
N LYS A 234 -17.19 8.08 -32.24
CA LYS A 234 -17.45 7.10 -33.30
C LYS A 234 -17.41 5.65 -32.81
N ASN A 235 -16.94 5.43 -31.59
CA ASN A 235 -16.80 4.11 -30.98
C ASN A 235 -17.65 4.03 -29.71
N ASP A 236 -17.81 2.85 -29.16
CA ASP A 236 -18.58 2.59 -27.94
C ASP A 236 -17.79 1.73 -26.94
N GLY A 237 -18.41 1.51 -25.78
CA GLY A 237 -17.92 0.61 -24.73
C GLY A 237 -16.46 0.86 -24.33
N ALA A 238 -15.69 -0.22 -24.24
CA ALA A 238 -14.28 -0.17 -23.84
C ALA A 238 -13.39 0.65 -24.78
N VAL A 239 -13.71 0.74 -26.08
CA VAL A 239 -12.92 1.51 -27.03
C VAL A 239 -13.04 3.01 -26.76
N ALA A 240 -14.28 3.50 -26.61
CA ALA A 240 -14.54 4.90 -26.28
C ALA A 240 -13.85 5.30 -24.97
N ARG A 241 -13.97 4.47 -23.92
CA ARG A 241 -13.34 4.72 -22.60
C ARG A 241 -11.81 4.81 -22.68
N VAL A 242 -11.14 3.98 -23.50
CA VAL A 242 -9.69 4.08 -23.71
C VAL A 242 -9.30 5.39 -24.38
N LEU A 243 -10.07 5.85 -25.37
CA LEU A 243 -9.81 7.12 -26.05
C LEU A 243 -10.04 8.31 -25.12
N GLU A 244 -11.09 8.26 -24.30
CA GLU A 244 -11.37 9.24 -23.25
C GLU A 244 -10.27 9.30 -22.19
N THR A 245 -9.68 8.15 -21.82
CA THR A 245 -8.50 8.10 -20.96
C THR A 245 -7.33 8.90 -21.53
N LEU A 246 -7.05 8.77 -22.84
CA LEU A 246 -5.98 9.54 -23.48
C LEU A 246 -6.27 11.04 -23.43
N VAL A 247 -7.52 11.44 -23.70
CA VAL A 247 -7.96 12.84 -23.60
C VAL A 247 -7.79 13.38 -22.17
N SER A 248 -8.19 12.61 -21.17
CA SER A 248 -8.07 12.95 -19.76
C SER A 248 -6.60 13.08 -19.34
N LEU A 249 -5.75 12.13 -19.72
CA LEU A 249 -4.32 12.14 -19.46
C LEU A 249 -3.61 13.32 -20.13
N LEU A 250 -3.94 13.66 -21.38
CA LEU A 250 -3.32 14.79 -22.09
C LEU A 250 -3.41 16.09 -21.29
N SER A 251 -4.51 16.30 -20.56
CA SER A 251 -4.72 17.48 -19.71
C SER A 251 -3.86 17.52 -18.44
N LYS A 252 -3.24 16.39 -18.07
CA LYS A 252 -2.39 16.22 -16.89
C LYS A 252 -0.89 16.24 -17.22
N MET A 253 -0.53 16.25 -18.51
CA MET A 253 0.86 16.18 -18.94
C MET A 253 1.61 17.49 -18.70
N THR A 254 2.91 17.37 -18.42
CA THR A 254 3.81 18.50 -18.20
C THR A 254 4.92 18.54 -19.26
N ASN A 255 5.56 19.70 -19.44
CA ASN A 255 6.66 19.84 -20.41
C ASN A 255 8.00 19.30 -19.88
N LYS A 256 8.20 19.31 -18.56
CA LYS A 256 9.48 18.97 -17.93
C LYS A 256 9.30 17.77 -17.02
N SER A 257 10.22 16.82 -17.11
CA SER A 257 10.30 15.76 -16.11
C SER A 257 10.64 16.37 -14.75
N GLY A 258 10.01 15.85 -13.70
CA GLY A 258 10.22 16.27 -12.34
C GLY A 258 9.95 15.13 -11.37
N PRO A 259 10.28 15.30 -10.08
CA PRO A 259 9.95 14.32 -9.06
C PRO A 259 8.44 14.06 -9.04
N VAL A 260 8.04 12.80 -9.26
CA VAL A 260 6.64 12.39 -9.23
C VAL A 260 6.26 12.07 -7.78
N GLY A 261 5.59 13.02 -7.13
CA GLY A 261 5.01 12.81 -5.81
C GLY A 261 3.72 11.99 -5.86
N GLU A 262 3.27 11.54 -4.69
CA GLU A 262 2.02 10.77 -4.52
C GLU A 262 0.81 11.46 -5.15
N LYS A 263 0.62 12.76 -4.93
CA LYS A 263 -0.46 13.56 -5.53
C LYS A 263 -0.46 13.54 -7.06
N THR A 264 0.72 13.52 -7.68
CA THR A 264 0.84 13.45 -9.14
C THR A 264 0.40 12.08 -9.63
N VAL A 265 0.86 11.00 -8.97
CA VAL A 265 0.41 9.63 -9.29
C VAL A 265 -1.10 9.51 -9.15
N GLU A 266 -1.66 9.98 -8.04
CA GLU A 266 -3.10 9.98 -7.81
C GLU A 266 -3.86 10.75 -8.89
N SER A 267 -3.43 11.95 -9.28
CA SER A 267 -4.12 12.71 -10.33
C SER A 267 -4.04 12.05 -11.70
N LEU A 268 -2.98 11.28 -11.99
CA LEU A 268 -2.86 10.51 -13.23
C LEU A 268 -3.74 9.26 -13.17
N LEU A 269 -3.80 8.58 -12.03
CA LEU A 269 -4.72 7.48 -11.78
C LEU A 269 -6.17 7.93 -11.92
N ASP A 270 -6.55 9.07 -11.34
CA ASP A 270 -7.90 9.63 -11.48
C ASP A 270 -8.27 9.81 -12.97
N ALA A 271 -7.34 10.26 -13.80
CA ALA A 271 -7.56 10.43 -15.25
C ALA A 271 -7.73 9.09 -15.99
N VAL A 272 -6.98 8.06 -15.59
CA VAL A 272 -7.06 6.71 -16.19
C VAL A 272 -8.29 5.97 -15.68
N CYS A 273 -8.36 5.73 -14.38
CA CYS A 273 -9.42 4.98 -13.73
C CYS A 273 -10.78 5.65 -13.91
N GLY A 274 -10.82 6.98 -13.89
CA GLY A 274 -12.05 7.77 -14.05
C GLY A 274 -12.76 7.58 -15.39
N SER A 275 -12.03 7.19 -16.44
CA SER A 275 -12.63 6.90 -17.76
C SER A 275 -12.72 5.38 -17.99
N ILE A 276 -11.67 4.60 -17.69
CA ILE A 276 -11.63 3.16 -17.99
C ILE A 276 -12.72 2.37 -17.25
N PHE A 277 -12.97 2.72 -15.98
CA PHE A 277 -13.86 1.97 -15.10
C PHE A 277 -15.25 2.61 -14.95
N LYS A 278 -15.51 3.72 -15.63
CA LYS A 278 -16.83 4.34 -15.69
C LYS A 278 -17.65 3.73 -16.83
N ILE A 279 -18.17 2.51 -16.61
CA ILE A 279 -18.95 1.79 -17.63
C ILE A 279 -20.31 2.46 -17.86
N THR A 280 -20.96 2.87 -16.76
CA THR A 280 -22.24 3.58 -16.74
C THR A 280 -22.15 4.78 -15.80
N ASP A 281 -23.19 5.61 -15.76
CA ASP A 281 -23.27 6.73 -14.80
C ASP A 281 -23.36 6.27 -13.34
N ASP A 282 -23.72 5.01 -13.09
CA ASP A 282 -23.75 4.41 -11.75
C ASP A 282 -22.37 3.97 -11.26
N HIS A 283 -21.33 4.03 -12.10
CA HIS A 283 -19.96 3.72 -11.71
C HIS A 283 -19.25 4.99 -11.23
N ASP A 284 -18.82 5.00 -9.97
CA ASP A 284 -18.12 6.12 -9.35
C ASP A 284 -16.67 5.76 -8.97
N PRO A 285 -15.72 5.91 -9.91
CA PRO A 285 -14.30 5.72 -9.65
C PRO A 285 -13.69 6.91 -8.88
N HIS A 286 -13.25 6.70 -7.64
CA HIS A 286 -12.75 7.77 -6.79
C HIS A 286 -11.77 7.32 -5.69
N LYS A 287 -11.10 8.29 -5.08
CA LYS A 287 -10.25 8.08 -3.89
C LYS A 287 -11.11 7.79 -2.69
N PHE A 288 -10.78 6.74 -1.93
CA PHE A 288 -11.68 6.26 -0.90
C PHE A 288 -11.26 6.71 0.49
N ASP A 289 -11.95 7.71 1.04
CA ASP A 289 -11.71 8.24 2.39
C ASP A 289 -12.56 7.60 3.50
N ASN A 290 -13.52 6.76 3.12
CA ASN A 290 -14.47 6.15 4.04
C ASN A 290 -13.96 4.85 4.66
N VAL A 291 -14.64 4.39 5.72
CA VAL A 291 -14.37 3.09 6.33
C VAL A 291 -15.15 2.02 5.57
N LEU A 292 -14.45 1.04 5.02
CA LEU A 292 -15.05 0.00 4.18
C LEU A 292 -15.85 -1.05 4.97
N PHE A 293 -15.39 -1.35 6.19
CA PHE A 293 -15.98 -2.37 7.07
C PHE A 293 -16.25 -1.79 8.46
N ALA A 294 -17.51 -1.89 8.90
CA ALA A 294 -17.89 -1.61 10.28
C ALA A 294 -17.28 -2.63 11.24
N GLY A 295 -17.15 -2.26 12.52
CA GLY A 295 -16.71 -3.18 13.56
C GLY A 295 -17.83 -4.15 13.97
N PRO A 296 -17.52 -5.39 14.39
CA PRO A 296 -16.19 -5.99 14.48
C PRO A 296 -15.78 -6.69 13.16
N HIS A 297 -14.81 -6.14 12.43
CA HIS A 297 -14.24 -6.76 11.22
C HIS A 297 -12.70 -6.73 11.30
N PRO A 298 -11.96 -7.77 10.85
CA PRO A 298 -10.49 -7.79 10.87
C PRO A 298 -9.82 -6.66 10.06
N LEU A 299 -10.55 -6.07 9.12
CA LEU A 299 -10.15 -4.90 8.32
C LEU A 299 -10.80 -3.59 8.79
N GLN A 300 -11.38 -3.55 9.99
CA GLN A 300 -12.01 -2.33 10.51
C GLN A 300 -11.05 -1.14 10.51
N ARG A 301 -11.56 0.04 10.18
CA ARG A 301 -10.79 1.30 10.05
C ARG A 301 -9.65 1.22 9.02
N ARG A 302 -9.67 0.24 8.13
CA ARG A 302 -8.81 0.17 6.94
C ARG A 302 -9.64 0.58 5.73
N ARG A 303 -8.99 1.29 4.82
CA ARG A 303 -9.60 1.81 3.59
C ARG A 303 -8.60 1.65 2.45
N PRO A 304 -8.96 1.06 1.31
CA PRO A 304 -8.12 1.17 0.12
C PRO A 304 -7.87 2.64 -0.22
N ASP A 305 -6.84 2.93 -1.01
CA ASP A 305 -6.55 4.31 -1.43
C ASP A 305 -7.51 4.76 -2.55
N TYR A 306 -8.04 3.81 -3.32
CA TYR A 306 -8.93 4.02 -4.46
C TYR A 306 -10.02 2.93 -4.52
N VAL A 307 -11.22 3.26 -5.00
CA VAL A 307 -12.29 2.30 -5.28
C VAL A 307 -13.06 2.65 -6.55
N VAL A 308 -13.88 1.71 -7.01
CA VAL A 308 -15.04 2.02 -7.84
C VAL A 308 -16.28 1.51 -7.12
N GLU A 309 -17.17 2.44 -6.76
CA GLU A 309 -18.51 2.13 -6.25
C GLU A 309 -19.48 2.01 -7.42
N VAL A 310 -20.38 1.03 -7.37
CA VAL A 310 -21.36 0.77 -8.45
C VAL A 310 -22.77 0.67 -7.88
N GLY A 311 -23.65 1.54 -8.35
CA GLY A 311 -25.05 1.64 -7.92
C GLY A 311 -25.29 2.78 -6.93
N SER A 312 -26.55 3.18 -6.76
CA SER A 312 -26.92 4.39 -6.01
C SER A 312 -27.53 4.13 -4.62
N ILE A 313 -28.20 3.00 -4.42
CA ILE A 313 -28.95 2.70 -3.18
C ILE A 313 -28.16 1.80 -2.23
N ASP A 314 -27.53 0.75 -2.77
CA ASP A 314 -26.66 -0.17 -2.04
C ASP A 314 -25.40 -0.41 -2.88
N PRO A 315 -24.47 0.56 -2.90
CA PRO A 315 -23.34 0.51 -3.80
C PRO A 315 -22.46 -0.69 -3.47
N ILE A 316 -22.10 -1.45 -4.51
CA ILE A 316 -21.08 -2.49 -4.40
C ILE A 316 -19.71 -1.89 -4.73
N ILE A 317 -18.66 -2.42 -4.13
CA ILE A 317 -17.29 -2.06 -4.51
C ILE A 317 -16.67 -3.22 -5.28
N ASN A 318 -16.47 -3.01 -6.58
CA ASN A 318 -15.96 -4.02 -7.51
C ASN A 318 -14.55 -3.69 -8.04
N LEU A 319 -13.90 -2.66 -7.48
CA LEU A 319 -12.49 -2.35 -7.70
C LEU A 319 -11.86 -1.77 -6.44
N VAL A 320 -10.60 -2.14 -6.16
CA VAL A 320 -9.79 -1.53 -5.09
C VAL A 320 -8.37 -1.20 -5.56
N GLY A 321 -7.81 -0.09 -5.07
CA GLY A 321 -6.46 0.35 -5.41
C GLY A 321 -5.61 0.71 -4.20
N GLU A 322 -4.30 0.45 -4.30
CA GLU A 322 -3.29 0.95 -3.36
C GLU A 322 -2.26 1.78 -4.11
N VAL A 323 -1.98 2.98 -3.60
CA VAL A 323 -1.04 3.93 -4.20
C VAL A 323 0.16 4.06 -3.26
N LYS A 324 1.36 4.00 -3.81
CA LYS A 324 2.60 4.21 -3.05
C LYS A 324 3.52 5.16 -3.83
N PRO A 325 4.11 6.16 -3.16
CA PRO A 325 5.07 7.06 -3.81
C PRO A 325 6.32 6.31 -4.24
N PHE A 326 7.12 6.94 -5.10
CA PHE A 326 8.46 6.50 -5.44
C PHE A 326 9.50 7.51 -4.90
N PRO A 327 10.53 7.06 -4.15
CA PRO A 327 10.76 5.68 -3.72
C PRO A 327 9.81 5.26 -2.58
N SER A 328 9.46 3.97 -2.54
CA SER A 328 8.74 3.33 -1.42
C SER A 328 9.55 2.15 -0.89
N SER A 329 9.39 1.84 0.41
CA SER A 329 10.03 0.65 0.99
C SER A 329 9.40 -0.62 0.42
N SER A 330 10.21 -1.68 0.27
CA SER A 330 9.73 -3.00 -0.16
C SER A 330 8.65 -3.55 0.78
N SER A 331 8.77 -3.31 2.08
CA SER A 331 7.75 -3.68 3.07
C SER A 331 6.45 -2.91 2.89
N GLY A 332 6.50 -1.62 2.55
CA GLY A 332 5.31 -0.81 2.30
C GLY A 332 4.56 -1.23 1.03
N LEU A 333 5.31 -1.60 -0.01
CA LEU A 333 4.74 -2.20 -1.23
C LEU A 333 4.11 -3.55 -0.94
N SER A 334 4.83 -4.45 -0.27
CA SER A 334 4.32 -5.78 0.09
C SER A 334 3.07 -5.67 0.96
N LEU A 335 3.03 -4.71 1.90
CA LEU A 335 1.86 -4.45 2.73
C LEU A 335 0.67 -3.97 1.90
N GLY A 336 0.89 -3.09 0.92
CA GLY A 336 -0.15 -2.73 -0.06
C GLY A 336 -0.67 -3.95 -0.83
N THR A 337 0.21 -4.84 -1.30
CA THR A 337 -0.20 -6.05 -2.01
C THR A 337 -1.01 -7.00 -1.12
N TYR A 338 -0.59 -7.19 0.14
CA TYR A 338 -1.34 -7.96 1.13
C TYR A 338 -2.74 -7.40 1.33
N ARG A 339 -2.85 -6.06 1.51
CA ARG A 339 -4.13 -5.35 1.68
C ARG A 339 -5.05 -5.59 0.49
N LEU A 340 -4.55 -5.49 -0.74
CA LEU A 340 -5.35 -5.77 -1.94
C LEU A 340 -5.90 -7.20 -1.93
N GLY A 341 -5.09 -8.19 -1.55
CA GLY A 341 -5.53 -9.59 -1.42
C GLY A 341 -6.67 -9.74 -0.41
N VAL A 342 -6.48 -9.28 0.83
CA VAL A 342 -7.52 -9.42 1.88
C VAL A 342 -8.76 -8.55 1.65
N PHE A 343 -8.61 -7.36 1.06
CA PHE A 343 -9.76 -6.56 0.62
C PHE A 343 -10.54 -7.27 -0.48
N SER A 344 -9.85 -7.90 -1.42
CA SER A 344 -10.50 -8.65 -2.50
C SER A 344 -11.32 -9.81 -1.95
N VAL A 345 -10.77 -10.61 -1.03
CA VAL A 345 -11.50 -11.68 -0.33
C VAL A 345 -12.77 -11.13 0.32
N ALA A 346 -12.61 -10.12 1.19
CA ALA A 346 -13.74 -9.57 1.94
C ALA A 346 -14.83 -8.97 1.05
N LEU A 347 -14.47 -8.33 -0.06
CA LEU A 347 -15.42 -7.71 -0.99
C LEU A 347 -16.09 -8.73 -1.92
N ILE A 348 -15.36 -9.76 -2.37
CA ILE A 348 -15.96 -10.88 -3.11
C ILE A 348 -17.06 -11.52 -2.25
N GLU A 349 -16.78 -11.82 -0.98
CA GLU A 349 -17.76 -12.43 -0.07
C GLU A 349 -18.92 -11.47 0.25
N LYS A 350 -18.62 -10.23 0.61
CA LYS A 350 -19.63 -9.23 1.01
C LYS A 350 -20.61 -8.92 -0.11
N HIS A 351 -20.10 -8.68 -1.33
CA HIS A 351 -20.91 -8.25 -2.46
C HIS A 351 -21.26 -9.39 -3.43
N ARG A 352 -20.82 -10.62 -3.14
CA ARG A 352 -20.99 -11.81 -4.00
C ARG A 352 -20.47 -11.58 -5.41
N LEU A 353 -19.25 -11.05 -5.51
CA LEU A 353 -18.67 -10.71 -6.81
C LEU A 353 -18.15 -11.96 -7.51
N LYS A 354 -18.28 -11.99 -8.84
CA LYS A 354 -17.62 -13.01 -9.68
C LYS A 354 -16.10 -12.85 -9.61
N SER A 355 -15.67 -11.61 -9.69
CA SER A 355 -14.29 -11.20 -9.54
C SER A 355 -14.24 -9.75 -9.09
N ILE A 356 -13.10 -9.31 -8.58
CA ILE A 356 -12.81 -7.92 -8.26
C ILE A 356 -11.50 -7.53 -8.92
N LEU A 357 -11.45 -6.35 -9.54
CA LEU A 357 -10.19 -5.81 -10.04
C LEU A 357 -9.44 -5.12 -8.90
N ALA A 358 -8.16 -5.42 -8.77
CA ALA A 358 -7.28 -4.75 -7.84
C ALA A 358 -6.11 -4.10 -8.59
N PHE A 359 -5.62 -2.96 -8.14
CA PHE A 359 -4.38 -2.40 -8.68
C PHE A 359 -3.43 -1.90 -7.60
N GLN A 360 -2.14 -1.96 -7.91
CA GLN A 360 -1.10 -1.35 -7.11
C GLN A 360 -0.27 -0.39 -7.96
N ALA A 361 -0.21 0.87 -7.53
CA ALA A 361 0.66 1.87 -8.13
C ALA A 361 1.93 2.06 -7.28
N LYS A 362 3.09 1.93 -7.93
CA LYS A 362 4.42 2.22 -7.36
C LYS A 362 5.04 3.35 -8.19
N GLY A 363 4.87 4.59 -7.74
CA GLY A 363 5.15 5.74 -8.59
C GLY A 363 4.25 5.70 -9.83
N LEU A 364 4.85 5.77 -11.02
CA LEU A 364 4.11 5.71 -12.30
C LEU A 364 3.80 4.28 -12.78
N GLU A 365 4.40 3.25 -12.20
CA GLU A 365 4.14 1.86 -12.59
C GLU A 365 2.87 1.34 -11.90
N VAL A 366 1.89 0.90 -12.68
CA VAL A 366 0.62 0.37 -12.17
C VAL A 366 0.47 -1.08 -12.61
N THR A 367 0.34 -1.97 -11.63
CA THR A 367 0.08 -3.41 -11.86
C THR A 367 -1.37 -3.73 -11.52
N PHE A 368 -2.07 -4.35 -12.46
CA PHE A 368 -3.47 -4.77 -12.31
C PHE A 368 -3.54 -6.27 -12.01
N TYR A 369 -4.42 -6.62 -11.08
CA TYR A 369 -4.73 -7.97 -10.69
C TYR A 369 -6.23 -8.19 -10.85
N LEU A 370 -6.62 -9.37 -11.31
CA LEU A 370 -8.00 -9.82 -11.25
C LEU A 370 -8.09 -10.91 -10.19
N CYS A 371 -8.93 -10.68 -9.19
CA CYS A 371 -9.12 -11.55 -8.05
C CYS A 371 -10.43 -12.32 -8.19
N LEU A 372 -10.41 -13.65 -8.10
CA LEU A 372 -11.62 -14.49 -8.20
C LEU A 372 -11.59 -15.61 -7.16
N TYR A 373 -12.76 -16.14 -6.83
CA TYR A 373 -12.91 -17.33 -5.98
C TYR A 373 -13.23 -18.56 -6.83
N LYS A 374 -12.51 -19.66 -6.62
CA LYS A 374 -12.75 -20.94 -7.29
C LYS A 374 -12.39 -22.09 -6.36
N GLN A 375 -13.38 -22.94 -6.05
CA GLN A 375 -13.20 -24.19 -5.30
C GLN A 375 -12.39 -24.03 -4.00
N GLY A 376 -12.78 -23.06 -3.17
CA GLY A 376 -12.11 -22.82 -1.89
C GLY A 376 -10.82 -22.01 -1.98
N ILE A 377 -10.43 -21.51 -3.16
CA ILE A 377 -9.19 -20.76 -3.36
C ILE A 377 -9.50 -19.40 -3.98
N TYR A 378 -8.87 -18.36 -3.43
CA TYR A 378 -8.85 -17.04 -4.02
C TYR A 378 -7.60 -16.89 -4.89
N PHE A 379 -7.78 -16.66 -6.20
CA PHE A 379 -6.68 -16.40 -7.11
C PHE A 379 -6.53 -14.90 -7.33
N MET A 380 -5.40 -14.33 -6.93
CA MET A 380 -4.99 -12.95 -7.24
C MET A 380 -4.01 -12.99 -8.41
N SER A 381 -4.52 -12.91 -9.63
CA SER A 381 -3.70 -13.07 -10.84
C SER A 381 -3.32 -11.74 -11.46
N GLU A 382 -2.03 -11.50 -11.68
CA GLU A 382 -1.52 -10.35 -12.44
C GLU A 382 -2.00 -10.46 -13.90
N VAL A 383 -2.79 -9.49 -14.33
CA VAL A 383 -3.32 -9.46 -15.70
C VAL A 383 -2.47 -8.59 -16.60
N GLU A 384 -2.17 -7.36 -16.18
CA GLU A 384 -1.54 -6.34 -17.00
C GLU A 384 -0.74 -5.34 -16.16
N ARG A 385 0.19 -4.64 -16.82
CA ARG A 385 1.00 -3.58 -16.22
C ARG A 385 1.16 -2.43 -17.21
N ILE A 386 1.03 -1.20 -16.72
CA ILE A 386 1.28 0.02 -17.49
C ILE A 386 2.25 0.94 -16.74
N THR A 387 2.88 1.85 -17.49
CA THR A 387 3.62 2.98 -16.92
C THR A 387 2.92 4.26 -17.32
N LEU A 388 2.38 4.98 -16.33
CA LEU A 388 1.66 6.24 -16.56
C LEU A 388 2.61 7.31 -17.11
N PRO A 389 2.20 8.11 -18.11
CA PRO A 389 3.01 9.20 -18.60
C PRO A 389 2.97 10.37 -17.62
N SER A 390 4.08 11.11 -17.49
CA SER A 390 4.15 12.32 -16.65
C SER A 390 4.47 13.59 -17.45
N THR A 391 4.98 13.39 -18.66
CA THR A 391 5.32 14.45 -19.61
C THR A 391 4.65 14.24 -20.96
N TYR A 392 4.59 15.28 -21.78
CA TYR A 392 4.09 15.14 -23.16
C TYR A 392 4.92 14.17 -24.00
N SER A 393 6.22 14.05 -23.76
CA SER A 393 7.08 13.06 -24.43
C SER A 393 6.69 11.64 -24.04
N ASP A 394 6.49 11.39 -22.74
CA ASP A 394 6.04 10.08 -22.25
C ASP A 394 4.65 9.75 -22.84
N PHE A 395 3.79 10.75 -22.97
CA PHE A 395 2.44 10.61 -23.48
C PHE A 395 2.40 10.16 -24.95
N CYS A 396 3.27 10.69 -25.82
CA CYS A 396 3.40 10.21 -27.20
C CYS A 396 3.80 8.72 -27.24
N SER A 397 4.70 8.31 -26.34
CA SER A 397 5.12 6.91 -26.21
C SER A 397 4.07 6.01 -25.52
N PHE A 398 3.10 6.58 -24.82
CA PHE A 398 2.09 5.84 -24.07
C PHE A 398 1.15 5.01 -24.97
N GLY A 399 1.12 5.30 -26.27
CA GLY A 399 0.38 4.52 -27.27
C GLY A 399 0.75 3.02 -27.32
N VAL A 400 1.94 2.63 -26.82
CA VAL A 400 2.31 1.21 -26.69
C VAL A 400 1.40 0.43 -25.72
N PHE A 401 0.72 1.11 -24.80
CA PHE A 401 -0.16 0.52 -23.79
C PHE A 401 -1.64 0.46 -24.22
N LEU A 402 -2.00 0.88 -25.43
CA LEU A 402 -3.42 0.93 -25.87
C LEU A 402 -4.13 -0.42 -25.75
N ASP A 403 -3.48 -1.50 -26.22
CA ASP A 403 -4.02 -2.85 -26.09
C ASP A 403 -4.14 -3.31 -24.63
N THR A 404 -3.25 -2.82 -23.77
CA THR A 404 -3.26 -3.12 -22.34
C THR A 404 -4.44 -2.43 -21.65
N LEU A 405 -4.65 -1.13 -21.92
CA LEU A 405 -5.80 -0.38 -21.38
C LEU A 405 -7.12 -0.97 -21.87
N TYR A 406 -7.20 -1.32 -23.15
CA TYR A 406 -8.38 -1.96 -23.72
C TYR A 406 -8.67 -3.30 -23.06
N ASN A 407 -7.65 -4.16 -22.92
CA ASN A 407 -7.80 -5.45 -22.24
C ASN A 407 -8.28 -5.29 -20.79
N ILE A 408 -7.73 -4.33 -20.03
CA ILE A 408 -8.16 -4.06 -18.65
C ILE A 408 -9.61 -3.60 -18.61
N SER A 409 -10.04 -2.71 -19.52
CA SER A 409 -11.43 -2.24 -19.58
C SER A 409 -12.41 -3.38 -19.87
N VAL A 410 -12.09 -4.25 -20.84
CA VAL A 410 -12.91 -5.43 -21.18
C VAL A 410 -12.95 -6.43 -20.03
N LEU A 411 -11.83 -6.69 -19.36
CA LEU A 411 -11.77 -7.58 -18.20
C LEU A 411 -12.63 -7.06 -17.04
N TYR A 412 -12.55 -5.75 -16.76
CA TYR A 412 -13.36 -5.13 -15.72
C TYR A 412 -14.86 -5.29 -16.03
N GLU A 413 -15.29 -4.91 -17.23
CA GLU A 413 -16.68 -4.99 -17.69
C GLU A 413 -17.23 -6.43 -17.69
N GLY A 414 -16.45 -7.42 -18.13
CA GLY A 414 -16.91 -8.81 -18.23
C GLY A 414 -16.82 -9.65 -16.96
N HIS A 415 -16.03 -9.23 -15.96
CA HIS A 415 -15.73 -10.06 -14.78
C HIS A 415 -16.03 -9.41 -13.44
N CYS A 416 -16.02 -8.07 -13.33
CA CYS A 416 -16.21 -7.37 -12.06
C CYS A 416 -17.68 -7.08 -11.76
N VAL A 417 -18.50 -8.11 -11.85
CA VAL A 417 -19.96 -8.06 -11.69
C VAL A 417 -20.42 -8.90 -10.49
N GLN A 418 -21.59 -8.58 -9.96
CA GLN A 418 -22.24 -9.40 -8.93
C GLN A 418 -22.74 -10.71 -9.53
N GLN A 419 -22.52 -11.82 -8.83
CA GLN A 419 -23.04 -13.13 -9.20
C GLN A 419 -24.51 -13.25 -8.84
N GLN A 420 -25.26 -13.97 -9.68
CA GLN A 420 -26.63 -14.37 -9.35
C GLN A 420 -26.60 -15.42 -8.21
N GLN A 421 -27.54 -15.33 -7.27
CA GLN A 421 -27.54 -16.05 -5.98
C GLN A 421 -27.38 -17.58 -6.05
N GLN A 422 -27.59 -18.20 -7.21
CA GLN A 422 -27.59 -19.66 -7.36
C GLN A 422 -26.19 -20.27 -7.51
N GLN A 423 -25.12 -19.49 -7.73
CA GLN A 423 -23.86 -20.05 -8.22
C GLN A 423 -22.81 -20.47 -7.18
N GLN A 424 -22.91 -20.12 -5.88
CA GLN A 424 -22.02 -20.68 -4.85
C GLN A 424 -22.47 -20.31 -3.41
N GLN A 425 -22.50 -21.29 -2.51
CA GLN A 425 -22.43 -21.02 -1.07
C GLN A 425 -20.96 -20.71 -0.73
N GLN A 426 -20.58 -19.44 -0.72
CA GLN A 426 -19.25 -19.03 -0.27
C GLN A 426 -19.22 -19.04 1.25
N GLN A 427 -18.36 -19.89 1.83
CA GLN A 427 -18.08 -19.88 3.26
C GLN A 427 -17.25 -18.63 3.59
N GLN A 428 -17.65 -17.89 4.62
CA GLN A 428 -16.97 -16.67 5.05
C GLN A 428 -15.54 -16.99 5.50
N THR A 429 -14.55 -16.27 4.96
CA THR A 429 -13.15 -16.47 5.32
C THR A 429 -12.87 -15.82 6.67
N ASN A 430 -12.26 -16.59 7.57
CA ASN A 430 -11.66 -16.08 8.79
C ASN A 430 -10.40 -15.26 8.45
N LEU A 431 -10.54 -13.93 8.42
CA LEU A 431 -9.42 -13.03 8.16
C LEU A 431 -8.65 -12.72 9.44
N PHE A 432 -7.33 -12.74 9.35
CA PHE A 432 -6.44 -12.35 10.46
C PHE A 432 -6.48 -10.84 10.69
N ASP A 433 -6.44 -10.43 11.96
CA ASP A 433 -6.48 -9.02 12.32
C ASP A 433 -5.28 -8.24 11.76
N TYR A 434 -5.57 -7.26 10.90
CA TYR A 434 -4.55 -6.51 10.20
C TYR A 434 -3.70 -5.65 11.15
N ALA A 435 -4.27 -5.18 12.28
CA ALA A 435 -3.49 -4.40 13.25
C ALA A 435 -2.42 -5.28 13.92
N THR A 436 -2.82 -6.45 14.38
CA THR A 436 -1.96 -7.48 14.97
C THR A 436 -0.81 -7.85 14.03
N LEU A 437 -1.11 -8.10 12.75
CA LEU A 437 -0.08 -8.40 11.75
C LEU A 437 0.96 -7.29 11.62
N LYS A 438 0.53 -6.02 11.52
CA LYS A 438 1.49 -4.91 11.44
C LYS A 438 2.35 -4.78 12.68
N GLU A 439 1.77 -4.99 13.86
CA GLU A 439 2.50 -4.93 15.12
C GLU A 439 3.58 -6.01 15.18
N MET A 440 3.28 -7.21 14.68
CA MET A 440 4.23 -8.34 14.59
C MET A 440 5.49 -8.00 13.78
N TYR A 441 5.35 -7.23 12.70
CA TYR A 441 6.49 -6.80 11.87
C TYR A 441 7.03 -5.41 12.22
N HIS A 442 6.51 -4.78 13.28
CA HIS A 442 6.82 -3.40 13.64
C HIS A 442 6.61 -2.41 12.48
N LEU A 443 5.63 -2.67 11.63
CA LEU A 443 5.31 -1.81 10.49
C LEU A 443 4.60 -0.56 11.02
N SER A 444 5.29 0.58 10.91
CA SER A 444 4.76 1.86 11.36
C SER A 444 3.42 2.16 10.69
N SER A 445 2.37 2.37 11.48
CA SER A 445 1.18 3.07 11.00
C SER A 445 1.56 4.54 10.80
N SER A 446 1.97 4.90 9.60
CA SER A 446 2.19 6.30 9.24
C SER A 446 0.89 7.10 9.43
N LYS A 447 0.90 8.01 10.42
CA LYS A 447 0.11 9.25 10.53
C LYS A 447 -1.38 9.21 10.13
N SER A 448 -2.23 8.44 10.81
CA SER A 448 -3.70 8.63 10.73
C SER A 448 -4.37 9.05 12.05
N ALA A 449 -3.60 9.38 13.10
CA ALA A 449 -4.17 9.55 14.45
C ALA A 449 -4.50 10.99 14.88
N ASN A 450 -4.29 12.03 14.06
CA ASN A 450 -4.43 13.43 14.52
C ASN A 450 -5.63 14.22 13.98
N THR A 451 -6.53 13.65 13.18
CA THR A 451 -7.56 14.45 12.48
C THR A 451 -9.00 14.25 12.95
N LEU A 452 -9.27 13.42 13.96
CA LEU A 452 -10.65 13.05 14.34
C LEU A 452 -11.14 13.60 15.69
N SER A 453 -10.39 14.48 16.37
CA SER A 453 -10.78 14.98 17.70
C SER A 453 -11.34 16.40 17.74
N SER A 454 -11.71 17.03 16.61
CA SER A 454 -12.22 18.42 16.64
C SER A 454 -13.42 18.75 15.75
N ALA A 455 -14.08 17.75 15.13
CA ALA A 455 -15.31 17.96 14.34
C ALA A 455 -16.61 17.70 15.13
N GLY A 456 -16.53 17.54 16.45
CA GLY A 456 -17.67 17.27 17.33
C GLY A 456 -18.18 18.52 18.05
N MET A 457 -18.55 19.58 17.34
CA MET A 457 -19.40 20.67 17.85
C MET A 457 -19.83 21.55 16.67
N LEU A 458 -21.14 21.76 16.52
CA LEU A 458 -21.86 22.54 15.49
C LEU A 458 -22.54 21.74 14.36
N ALA A 459 -23.69 21.13 14.67
CA ALA A 459 -24.82 21.05 13.73
C ALA A 459 -26.10 20.64 14.49
N SER A 460 -26.76 21.62 15.12
CA SER A 460 -28.14 21.47 15.58
C SER A 460 -28.86 22.82 15.46
N SER A 461 -29.34 23.15 14.26
CA SER A 461 -30.52 24.00 14.06
C SER A 461 -30.84 24.19 12.58
N SER A 462 -32.15 24.29 12.29
CA SER A 462 -32.81 24.75 11.06
C SER A 462 -33.23 23.70 10.02
N LEU A 463 -34.35 23.04 10.33
CA LEU A 463 -35.36 22.63 9.35
C LEU A 463 -36.65 23.36 9.73
N SER A 464 -36.94 24.46 9.04
CA SER A 464 -38.29 25.02 8.98
C SER A 464 -38.61 25.48 7.57
N SER A 465 -39.70 24.90 7.06
CA SER A 465 -40.66 25.52 6.12
C SER A 465 -40.18 25.99 4.75
N ARG A 466 -40.64 25.29 3.71
CA ARG A 466 -41.30 25.92 2.55
C ARG A 466 -42.17 24.91 1.80
N GLN A 467 -43.46 24.96 2.10
CA GLN A 467 -44.55 24.68 1.16
C GLN A 467 -45.04 26.05 0.66
N GLN A 468 -44.89 26.29 -0.63
CA GLN A 468 -45.83 26.92 -1.56
C GLN A 468 -45.16 27.01 -2.93
#